data_AF-A0A5Q4E4S5-F1
#
_entry.id   AF-A0A5Q4E4S5-F1
#
_cell.length_a   1.000
_cell.length_b   1.000
_cell.length_c   1.000
_cell.angle_alpha   90.00
_cell.angle_beta   90.00
_cell.angle_gamma   90.00
#
_symmetry.space_group_name_H-M   'P 1'
#
loop_
_entity.id
_entity.type
_entity.pdbx_description
1 polymer ?
#
loop_
_entity_poly.entity_id
_entity_poly.type
_entity_poly.pdbx_seq_one_letter_code
_entity_poly.pdbx_strand_id
1 'polypeptide(L)'
;MPQRHRYLKFLARMRRQKRKLWLSNSGDWQWLVSKPTPMASLNRLLWRESVPSLSFFVMLTLSGVIATLGLLAGSTATVIGAMIIAPLMGPIIGIAYAIAVSNRRLMKRAGMTLLWGTLVTVLSSALIAGLIGLQILNDEILLRTEPTLIDLMVAMAAGAAGAFAKSRKHVADAFPGVAISVALVPPLSVMGIGLAQLDPEVFSGSTLLFATNLTGIIFSGILVFLWQRYGNLARAQGGILLSTLTMVLIGIPLGFSLNNLLVQANSRERVDRLIRNELPLSDRALLQNVDLHQDRGLLKVTLDFQAPPHTITAVDVQQSQIFLEEQLEQPIDLTLRVILIEEFSVPSTP
;
A
#
# COMPACT_ATOMS: atom_id res chain seq x y z
N MET A 1 66.51 -7.23 6.84
CA MET A 1 65.64 -6.57 5.83
C MET A 1 64.87 -7.49 4.83
N PRO A 2 65.02 -8.84 4.76
CA PRO A 2 64.40 -9.63 3.68
C PRO A 2 62.94 -10.06 3.90
N GLN A 3 62.42 -10.05 5.15
CA GLN A 3 61.05 -10.54 5.42
C GLN A 3 59.94 -9.53 5.07
N ARG A 4 60.15 -8.21 5.28
CA ARG A 4 59.17 -7.16 4.92
C ARG A 4 58.87 -7.12 3.41
N HIS A 5 59.89 -7.40 2.58
CA HIS A 5 59.74 -7.42 1.12
C HIS A 5 58.89 -8.59 0.62
N ARG A 6 58.92 -9.74 1.30
CA ARG A 6 58.06 -10.90 0.98
C ARG A 6 56.59 -10.61 1.32
N TYR A 7 56.32 -9.99 2.47
CA TYR A 7 54.96 -9.60 2.86
C TYR A 7 54.34 -8.57 1.90
N LEU A 8 55.11 -7.55 1.50
CA LEU A 8 54.66 -6.55 0.53
C LEU A 8 54.36 -7.16 -0.85
N LYS A 9 55.20 -8.09 -1.32
CA LYS A 9 54.95 -8.83 -2.57
C LYS A 9 53.71 -9.73 -2.47
N PHE A 10 53.49 -10.39 -1.34
CA PHE A 10 52.31 -11.21 -1.10
C PHE A 10 51.02 -10.38 -1.08
N LEU A 11 51.01 -9.25 -0.37
CA LEU A 11 49.87 -8.31 -0.35
C LEU A 11 49.60 -7.70 -1.74
N ALA A 12 50.64 -7.37 -2.51
CA ALA A 12 50.49 -6.90 -3.88
C ALA A 12 49.91 -7.98 -4.80
N ARG A 13 50.33 -9.24 -4.63
CA ARG A 13 49.78 -10.38 -5.39
C ARG A 13 48.32 -10.65 -5.03
N MET A 14 47.98 -10.58 -3.74
CA MET A 14 46.62 -10.75 -3.24
C MET A 14 45.69 -9.62 -3.70
N ARG A 15 46.16 -8.36 -3.70
CA ARG A 15 45.41 -7.23 -4.31
C ARG A 15 45.17 -7.42 -5.80
N ARG A 16 46.18 -7.90 -6.55
CA ARG A 16 46.02 -8.18 -7.98
C ARG A 16 45.05 -9.33 -8.21
N GLN A 17 45.11 -10.40 -7.43
CA GLN A 17 44.15 -11.51 -7.51
C GLN A 17 42.75 -11.09 -7.13
N LYS A 18 42.55 -10.34 -6.03
CA LYS A 18 41.24 -9.77 -5.67
C LYS A 18 40.69 -8.88 -6.78
N ARG A 19 41.51 -8.00 -7.36
CA ARG A 19 41.09 -7.15 -8.48
C ARG A 19 40.78 -7.96 -9.74
N LYS A 20 41.53 -9.02 -10.02
CA LYS A 20 41.31 -9.91 -11.18
C LYS A 20 40.07 -10.79 -10.99
N LEU A 21 39.83 -11.29 -9.77
CA LEU A 21 38.60 -11.97 -9.37
C LEU A 21 37.41 -11.02 -9.42
N TRP A 22 37.55 -9.79 -8.91
CA TRP A 22 36.51 -8.77 -8.97
C TRP A 22 36.18 -8.44 -10.43
N LEU A 23 37.17 -8.24 -11.30
CA LEU A 23 37.00 -8.01 -12.74
C LEU A 23 36.47 -9.22 -13.52
N SER A 24 36.78 -10.45 -13.08
CA SER A 24 36.37 -11.70 -13.73
C SER A 24 34.97 -12.14 -13.31
N ASN A 25 34.55 -11.86 -12.08
CA ASN A 25 33.19 -12.12 -11.59
C ASN A 25 32.25 -10.93 -11.79
N SER A 26 32.80 -9.73 -12.01
CA SER A 26 32.06 -8.64 -12.62
C SER A 26 31.97 -8.85 -14.13
N GLY A 27 31.15 -9.81 -14.56
CA GLY A 27 30.64 -9.76 -15.93
C GLY A 27 30.13 -8.33 -16.17
N ASP A 28 30.61 -7.67 -17.22
CA ASP A 28 30.48 -6.23 -17.47
C ASP A 28 29.25 -5.58 -16.80
N TRP A 29 29.42 -4.99 -15.61
CA TRP A 29 28.38 -4.18 -14.96
C TRP A 29 28.07 -2.89 -15.76
N GLN A 30 28.38 -2.84 -17.05
CA GLN A 30 28.02 -1.75 -17.97
C GLN A 30 26.51 -1.45 -17.95
N TRP A 31 25.65 -2.42 -17.59
CA TRP A 31 24.21 -2.20 -17.40
C TRP A 31 23.88 -1.35 -16.15
N LEU A 32 24.67 -1.43 -15.06
CA LEU A 32 24.58 -0.48 -13.93
C LEU A 32 25.09 0.92 -14.32
N VAL A 33 25.94 1.01 -15.35
CA VAL A 33 26.47 2.26 -15.93
C VAL A 33 25.70 2.64 -17.20
N SER A 34 24.40 2.35 -17.29
CA SER A 34 23.57 2.90 -18.36
C SER A 34 23.62 4.43 -18.30
N LYS A 35 24.14 5.09 -19.33
CA LYS A 35 24.17 6.56 -19.39
C LYS A 35 22.73 7.10 -19.22
N PRO A 36 22.55 8.16 -18.42
CA PRO A 36 21.23 8.80 -18.27
C PRO A 36 20.70 9.21 -19.65
N THR A 37 19.39 9.09 -19.85
CA THR A 37 18.72 9.51 -21.08
C THR A 37 18.96 10.99 -21.29
N PRO A 38 19.34 11.43 -22.52
CA PRO A 38 19.47 12.85 -22.82
C PRO A 38 18.20 13.60 -22.47
N MET A 39 18.32 14.79 -21.87
CA MET A 39 17.17 15.60 -21.42
C MET A 39 16.11 15.79 -22.51
N ALA A 40 16.52 16.06 -23.75
CA ALA A 40 15.61 16.23 -24.87
C ALA A 40 14.78 14.96 -25.15
N SER A 41 15.40 13.79 -25.05
CA SER A 41 14.72 12.50 -25.25
C SER A 41 13.76 12.18 -24.11
N LEU A 42 14.17 12.43 -22.86
CA LEU A 42 13.32 12.22 -21.68
C LEU A 42 12.13 13.18 -21.68
N ASN A 43 12.36 14.47 -21.96
CA ASN A 43 11.30 15.46 -22.08
C ASN A 43 10.30 15.08 -23.17
N ARG A 44 10.77 14.60 -24.34
CA ARG A 44 9.89 14.16 -25.43
C ARG A 44 9.06 12.93 -25.05
N LEU A 45 9.66 11.96 -24.35
CA LEU A 45 8.99 10.77 -23.86
C LEU A 45 7.86 11.13 -22.88
N LEU A 46 8.21 11.85 -21.81
CA LEU A 46 7.24 12.25 -20.78
C LEU A 46 6.17 13.18 -21.33
N TRP A 47 6.51 14.03 -22.31
CA TRP A 47 5.54 14.84 -23.01
C TRP A 47 4.53 14.01 -23.78
N ARG A 48 4.98 12.98 -24.51
CA ARG A 48 4.12 12.05 -25.26
C ARG A 48 3.23 11.23 -24.32
N GLU A 49 3.78 10.72 -23.22
CA GLU A 49 3.04 9.96 -22.21
C GLU A 49 2.04 10.83 -21.42
N SER A 50 2.28 12.14 -21.34
CA SER A 50 1.36 13.09 -20.71
C SER A 50 0.27 13.61 -21.65
N VAL A 51 0.17 13.13 -22.90
CA VAL A 51 -0.91 13.52 -23.82
C VAL A 51 -2.16 12.68 -23.50
N PRO A 52 -3.31 13.32 -23.24
CA PRO A 52 -4.58 12.63 -23.02
C PRO A 52 -5.08 12.10 -24.37
N SER A 53 -4.60 10.92 -24.76
CA SER A 53 -4.99 10.24 -25.98
C SER A 53 -6.24 9.39 -25.77
N LEU A 54 -6.95 9.05 -26.86
CA LEU A 54 -8.08 8.13 -26.78
C LEU A 54 -7.66 6.78 -26.16
N SER A 55 -6.52 6.24 -26.59
CA SER A 55 -5.96 4.99 -26.05
C SER A 55 -5.70 5.07 -24.55
N PHE A 56 -5.23 6.22 -24.05
CA PHE A 56 -5.04 6.45 -22.61
C PHE A 56 -6.36 6.30 -21.86
N PHE A 57 -7.42 6.99 -22.30
CA PHE A 57 -8.72 6.90 -21.65
C PHE A 57 -9.34 5.51 -21.76
N VAL A 58 -9.27 4.86 -22.93
CA VAL A 58 -9.81 3.51 -23.11
C VAL A 58 -9.12 2.51 -22.18
N MET A 59 -7.78 2.49 -22.14
CA MET A 59 -7.04 1.59 -21.25
C MET A 59 -7.33 1.87 -19.78
N LEU A 60 -7.47 3.14 -19.42
CA LEU A 60 -7.73 3.54 -18.05
C LEU A 60 -9.16 3.19 -17.61
N THR A 61 -10.16 3.39 -18.46
CA THR A 61 -11.54 2.95 -18.22
C THR A 61 -11.60 1.43 -18.07
N LEU A 62 -10.99 0.67 -18.99
CA LEU A 62 -10.96 -0.80 -18.90
C LEU A 62 -10.25 -1.27 -17.63
N SER A 63 -9.14 -0.64 -17.26
CA SER A 63 -8.44 -0.92 -16.00
C SER A 63 -9.33 -0.61 -14.79
N GLY A 64 -10.04 0.53 -14.76
CA GLY A 64 -11.00 0.88 -13.71
C GLY A 64 -12.13 -0.15 -13.58
N VAL A 65 -12.68 -0.63 -14.70
CA VAL A 65 -13.69 -1.69 -14.73
C VAL A 65 -13.13 -3.00 -14.14
N ILE A 66 -11.95 -3.45 -14.60
CA ILE A 66 -11.32 -4.68 -14.11
C ILE A 66 -10.98 -4.55 -12.62
N ALA A 67 -10.48 -3.40 -12.18
CA ALA A 67 -10.17 -3.14 -10.77
C ALA A 67 -11.43 -3.16 -9.91
N THR A 68 -12.52 -2.51 -10.34
CA THR A 68 -13.80 -2.54 -9.62
C THR A 68 -14.35 -3.96 -9.52
N LEU A 69 -14.35 -4.72 -10.62
CA LEU A 69 -14.80 -6.12 -10.59
C LEU A 69 -13.90 -6.98 -9.71
N GLY A 70 -12.58 -6.80 -9.76
CA GLY A 70 -11.62 -7.49 -8.91
C GLY A 70 -11.84 -7.19 -7.43
N LEU A 71 -12.07 -5.91 -7.09
CA LEU A 71 -12.38 -5.47 -5.73
C LEU A 71 -13.69 -6.08 -5.24
N LEU A 72 -14.78 -5.98 -6.02
CA LEU A 72 -16.07 -6.56 -5.64
C LEU A 72 -16.02 -8.10 -5.50
N ALA A 73 -15.19 -8.76 -6.29
CA ALA A 73 -14.97 -10.20 -6.23
C ALA A 73 -13.96 -10.64 -5.13
N GLY A 74 -13.30 -9.70 -4.43
CA GLY A 74 -12.25 -10.01 -3.45
C GLY A 74 -11.01 -10.67 -4.07
N SER A 75 -10.70 -10.39 -5.33
CA SER A 75 -9.59 -10.99 -6.07
C SER A 75 -8.40 -10.03 -6.19
N THR A 76 -7.43 -10.16 -5.28
CA THR A 76 -6.17 -9.40 -5.30
C THR A 76 -5.44 -9.56 -6.64
N ALA A 77 -5.45 -10.76 -7.22
CA ALA A 77 -4.79 -11.04 -8.50
C ALA A 77 -5.41 -10.23 -9.66
N THR A 78 -6.74 -10.12 -9.71
CA THR A 78 -7.44 -9.31 -10.71
C THR A 78 -7.15 -7.83 -10.51
N VAL A 79 -7.12 -7.38 -9.25
CA VAL A 79 -6.79 -5.99 -8.88
C VAL A 79 -5.37 -5.64 -9.33
N ILE A 80 -4.38 -6.53 -9.13
CA ILE A 80 -3.01 -6.34 -9.61
C ILE A 80 -2.97 -6.32 -11.15
N GLY A 81 -3.71 -7.22 -11.81
CA GLY A 81 -3.81 -7.24 -13.27
C GLY A 81 -4.32 -5.92 -13.86
N ALA A 82 -5.30 -5.28 -13.21
CA ALA A 82 -5.78 -3.97 -13.60
C ALA A 82 -4.68 -2.88 -13.50
N MET A 83 -3.83 -2.92 -12.47
CA MET A 83 -2.76 -1.94 -12.29
C MET A 83 -1.71 -1.98 -13.41
N ILE A 84 -1.41 -3.16 -13.95
CA ILE A 84 -0.40 -3.35 -15.02
C ILE A 84 -0.80 -2.62 -16.31
N ILE A 85 -2.10 -2.55 -16.59
CA ILE A 85 -2.62 -2.02 -17.85
C ILE A 85 -2.79 -0.49 -17.79
N ALA A 86 -2.91 0.09 -16.60
CA ALA A 86 -3.22 1.51 -16.44
C ALA A 86 -2.04 2.45 -16.79
N PRO A 87 -2.23 3.41 -17.71
CA PRO A 87 -1.16 4.29 -18.16
C PRO A 87 -0.91 5.52 -17.25
N LEU A 88 -1.19 5.47 -15.95
CA LEU A 88 -1.12 6.63 -15.05
C LEU A 88 0.31 7.06 -14.68
N MET A 89 1.28 6.15 -14.72
CA MET A 89 2.65 6.44 -14.27
C MET A 89 3.33 7.52 -15.13
N GLY A 90 3.04 7.55 -16.43
CA GLY A 90 3.57 8.53 -17.38
C GLY A 90 3.29 9.98 -17.00
N PRO A 91 2.02 10.42 -16.89
CA PRO A 91 1.70 11.78 -16.47
C PRO A 91 2.20 12.11 -15.05
N ILE A 92 2.21 11.16 -14.11
CA ILE A 92 2.67 11.43 -12.73
C ILE A 92 4.18 11.71 -12.70
N ILE A 93 4.99 10.86 -13.33
CA ILE A 93 6.43 11.11 -13.48
C ILE A 93 6.68 12.35 -14.35
N GLY A 94 5.80 12.63 -15.31
CA GLY A 94 5.79 13.87 -16.09
C GLY A 94 5.64 15.13 -15.23
N ILE A 95 4.76 15.11 -14.23
CA ILE A 95 4.60 16.20 -13.25
C ILE A 95 5.89 16.36 -12.43
N ALA A 96 6.43 15.27 -11.88
CA ALA A 96 7.67 15.30 -11.09
C ALA A 96 8.86 15.89 -11.89
N TYR A 97 9.03 15.43 -13.14
CA TYR A 97 10.04 15.96 -14.06
C TYR A 97 9.79 17.44 -14.40
N ALA A 98 8.55 17.81 -14.69
CA ALA A 98 8.20 19.19 -15.03
C ALA A 98 8.49 20.16 -13.88
N ILE A 99 8.30 19.72 -12.63
CA ILE A 99 8.68 20.49 -11.44
C ILE A 99 10.21 20.61 -11.34
N ALA A 100 10.94 19.50 -11.49
CA ALA A 100 12.40 19.49 -11.40
C ALA A 100 13.07 20.42 -12.44
N VAL A 101 12.56 20.44 -13.67
CA VAL A 101 13.09 21.25 -14.78
C VAL A 101 12.38 22.62 -14.92
N SER A 102 11.39 22.91 -14.06
CA SER A 102 10.56 24.13 -14.12
C SER A 102 9.83 24.32 -15.47
N ASN A 103 9.38 23.23 -16.10
CA ASN A 103 8.60 23.24 -17.35
C ASN A 103 7.10 23.36 -17.07
N ARG A 104 6.60 24.60 -16.95
CA ARG A 104 5.18 24.88 -16.66
C ARG A 104 4.19 24.29 -17.68
N ARG A 105 4.58 24.19 -18.96
CA ARG A 105 3.70 23.65 -20.01
C ARG A 105 3.49 22.15 -19.83
N LEU A 106 4.56 21.41 -19.55
CA LEU A 106 4.47 19.98 -19.26
C LEU A 106 3.70 19.74 -17.95
N MET A 107 3.97 20.54 -16.92
CA MET A 107 3.28 20.44 -15.63
C MET A 107 1.76 20.59 -15.78
N LYS A 108 1.30 21.64 -16.48
CA LYS A 108 -0.14 21.86 -16.73
C LYS A 108 -0.73 20.72 -17.53
N ARG A 109 -0.04 20.27 -18.59
CA ARG A 109 -0.54 19.20 -19.46
C ARG A 109 -0.65 17.87 -18.70
N ALA A 110 0.42 17.44 -18.03
CA ALA A 110 0.43 16.21 -17.25
C ALA A 110 -0.58 16.25 -16.09
N GLY A 111 -0.72 17.40 -15.42
CA GLY A 111 -1.73 17.62 -14.39
C GLY A 111 -3.16 17.51 -14.91
N MET A 112 -3.47 18.07 -16.09
CA MET A 112 -4.78 17.92 -16.73
C MET A 112 -5.06 16.48 -17.16
N THR A 113 -4.06 15.79 -17.73
CA THR A 113 -4.20 14.37 -18.10
C THR A 113 -4.46 13.50 -16.88
N LEU A 114 -3.75 13.74 -15.78
CA LEU A 114 -3.99 13.04 -14.51
C LEU A 114 -5.39 13.34 -13.98
N LEU A 115 -5.81 14.61 -13.93
CA LEU A 115 -7.13 15.00 -13.43
C LEU A 115 -8.26 14.34 -14.22
N TRP A 116 -8.23 14.42 -15.55
CA TRP A 116 -9.24 13.76 -16.39
C TRP A 116 -9.17 12.24 -16.29
N GLY A 117 -7.97 11.66 -16.17
CA GLY A 117 -7.80 10.23 -15.98
C GLY A 117 -8.42 9.75 -14.66
N THR A 118 -8.14 10.45 -13.56
CA THR A 118 -8.74 10.23 -12.25
C THR A 118 -10.26 10.30 -12.33
N LEU A 119 -10.83 11.34 -12.93
CA LEU A 119 -12.28 11.50 -13.07
C LEU A 119 -12.90 10.36 -13.87
N VAL A 120 -12.33 9.99 -15.02
CA VAL A 120 -12.85 8.90 -15.85
C VAL A 120 -12.79 7.57 -15.10
N THR A 121 -11.69 7.30 -14.38
CA THR A 121 -11.55 6.06 -13.59
C THR A 121 -12.62 5.99 -12.52
N VAL A 122 -12.74 7.04 -11.69
CA VAL A 122 -13.72 7.12 -10.59
C VAL A 122 -15.14 6.99 -11.10
N LEU A 123 -15.50 7.71 -12.17
CA LEU A 123 -16.85 7.66 -12.77
C LEU A 123 -17.15 6.29 -13.39
N SER A 124 -16.19 5.68 -14.07
CA SER A 124 -16.37 4.33 -14.63
C SER A 124 -16.55 3.28 -13.54
N SER A 125 -15.75 3.36 -12.46
CA SER A 125 -15.87 2.48 -11.31
C SER A 125 -17.19 2.69 -10.56
N ALA A 126 -17.64 3.94 -10.39
CA ALA A 126 -18.93 4.25 -9.78
C ALA A 126 -20.10 3.71 -10.61
N LEU A 127 -20.05 3.85 -11.94
CA LEU A 127 -21.06 3.31 -12.84
C LEU A 127 -21.14 1.78 -12.73
N ILE A 128 -20.00 1.10 -12.79
CA ILE A 128 -19.95 -0.37 -12.69
C ILE A 128 -20.43 -0.85 -11.32
N ALA A 129 -19.96 -0.24 -10.24
CA ALA A 129 -20.40 -0.59 -8.89
C ALA A 129 -21.91 -0.38 -8.70
N GLY A 130 -22.44 0.74 -9.20
CA GLY A 130 -23.88 1.04 -9.16
C GLY A 130 -24.73 0.09 -10.00
N LEU A 131 -24.23 -0.37 -11.16
CA LEU A 131 -24.92 -1.35 -12.01
C LEU A 131 -24.96 -2.75 -11.38
N ILE A 132 -23.90 -3.12 -10.65
CA ILE A 132 -23.80 -4.43 -10.00
C ILE A 132 -24.66 -4.50 -8.73
N GLY A 133 -24.82 -3.38 -8.02
CA GLY A 133 -25.72 -3.30 -6.86
C GLY A 133 -25.28 -4.10 -5.63
N LEU A 134 -24.01 -4.54 -5.58
CA LEU A 134 -23.45 -5.25 -4.41
C LEU A 134 -22.94 -4.23 -3.38
N GLN A 135 -23.63 -4.14 -2.24
CA GLN A 135 -23.18 -3.40 -1.05
C GLN A 135 -22.29 -4.29 -0.16
N ILE A 136 -21.27 -4.90 -0.74
CA ILE A 136 -20.34 -5.74 -0.01
C ILE A 136 -19.05 -4.95 0.22
N LEU A 137 -18.82 -4.56 1.47
CA LEU A 137 -17.50 -4.15 1.94
C LEU A 137 -16.74 -5.42 2.29
N ASN A 138 -15.72 -5.73 1.50
CA ASN A 138 -14.80 -6.83 1.78
C ASN A 138 -13.44 -6.27 2.22
N ASP A 139 -12.60 -7.15 2.74
CA ASP A 139 -11.27 -6.78 3.26
C ASP A 139 -10.42 -6.05 2.22
N GLU A 140 -10.52 -6.41 0.92
CA GLU A 140 -9.79 -5.74 -0.16
C GLU A 140 -10.19 -4.27 -0.36
N ILE A 141 -11.47 -3.93 -0.13
CA ILE A 141 -11.96 -2.54 -0.17
C ILE A 141 -11.54 -1.81 1.11
N LEU A 142 -11.72 -2.43 2.27
CA LEU A 142 -11.40 -1.84 3.58
C LEU A 142 -9.90 -1.53 3.75
N LEU A 143 -9.02 -2.39 3.24
CA LEU A 143 -7.57 -2.15 3.21
C LEU A 143 -7.18 -0.91 2.38
N ARG A 144 -8.12 -0.31 1.63
CA ARG A 144 -7.88 0.91 0.84
C ARG A 144 -8.61 2.13 1.39
N THR A 145 -9.29 2.01 2.53
CA THR A 145 -9.93 3.13 3.23
C THR A 145 -9.12 3.61 4.42
N GLU A 146 -8.20 2.79 4.92
CA GLU A 146 -7.37 3.09 6.10
C GLU A 146 -5.88 3.24 5.72
N PRO A 147 -5.48 4.36 5.09
CA PRO A 147 -4.10 4.56 4.68
C PRO A 147 -3.16 4.76 5.88
N THR A 148 -1.94 4.25 5.74
CA THR A 148 -0.91 4.30 6.78
C THR A 148 0.35 5.05 6.32
N LEU A 149 1.28 5.30 7.25
CA LEU A 149 2.61 5.82 6.88
C LEU A 149 3.40 4.84 6.01
N ILE A 150 3.10 3.53 6.06
CA ILE A 150 3.75 2.52 5.23
C ILE A 150 3.40 2.74 3.76
N ASP A 151 2.14 3.06 3.45
CA ASP A 151 1.70 3.37 2.09
C ASP A 151 2.46 4.56 1.50
N LEU A 152 2.68 5.60 2.31
CA LEU A 152 3.48 6.75 1.91
C LEU A 152 4.93 6.35 1.59
N MET A 153 5.57 5.52 2.41
CA MET A 153 6.94 5.05 2.17
C MET A 153 7.03 4.20 0.90
N VAL A 154 6.06 3.32 0.66
CA VAL A 154 5.97 2.52 -0.56
C VAL A 154 5.80 3.42 -1.78
N ALA A 155 4.91 4.41 -1.71
CA ALA A 155 4.70 5.38 -2.78
C ALA A 155 5.96 6.20 -3.09
N MET A 156 6.71 6.62 -2.07
CA MET A 156 7.99 7.28 -2.24
C MET A 156 9.03 6.38 -2.91
N ALA A 157 9.14 5.11 -2.49
CA ALA A 157 10.06 4.15 -3.11
C ALA A 157 9.71 3.92 -4.58
N ALA A 158 8.43 3.76 -4.89
CA ALA A 158 7.95 3.56 -6.25
C ALA A 158 8.11 4.82 -7.13
N GLY A 159 7.96 6.02 -6.57
CA GLY A 159 8.26 7.27 -7.29
C GLY A 159 9.75 7.43 -7.60
N ALA A 160 10.63 7.06 -6.65
CA ALA A 160 12.06 7.05 -6.89
C ALA A 160 12.44 6.07 -7.99
N ALA A 161 11.93 4.84 -7.90
CA ALA A 161 12.16 3.80 -8.89
C ALA A 161 11.56 4.19 -10.25
N GLY A 162 10.41 4.87 -10.25
CA GLY A 162 9.75 5.45 -11.41
C GLY A 162 10.60 6.46 -12.17
N ALA A 163 11.07 7.47 -11.46
CA ALA A 163 11.92 8.50 -12.03
C ALA A 163 13.27 7.93 -12.48
N PHE A 164 13.84 6.99 -11.72
CA PHE A 164 15.12 6.35 -12.03
C PHE A 164 15.05 5.44 -13.27
N ALA A 165 13.96 4.70 -13.44
CA ALA A 165 13.80 3.86 -14.61
C ALA A 165 13.53 4.68 -15.87
N LYS A 166 12.69 5.72 -15.79
CA LYS A 166 12.43 6.61 -16.93
C LYS A 166 13.67 7.39 -17.37
N SER A 167 14.59 7.68 -16.44
CA SER A 167 15.87 8.32 -16.78
C SER A 167 16.92 7.37 -17.37
N ARG A 168 16.67 6.05 -17.46
CA ARG A 168 17.64 5.06 -17.94
C ARG A 168 17.03 4.11 -18.97
N LYS A 169 17.50 4.15 -20.21
CA LYS A 169 16.94 3.36 -21.33
C LYS A 169 16.78 1.87 -21.02
N HIS A 170 17.81 1.23 -20.48
CA HIS A 170 17.80 -0.21 -20.22
C HIS A 170 17.03 -0.62 -18.95
N VAL A 171 16.76 0.32 -18.04
CA VAL A 171 15.94 0.06 -16.83
C VAL A 171 14.46 0.28 -17.16
N ALA A 172 14.15 1.18 -18.10
CA ALA A 172 12.80 1.40 -18.61
C ALA A 172 12.16 0.14 -19.22
N ASP A 173 12.95 -0.79 -19.77
CA ASP A 173 12.45 -2.03 -20.36
C ASP A 173 12.06 -3.08 -19.30
N ALA A 174 12.71 -3.06 -18.13
CA ALA A 174 12.36 -3.89 -16.96
C ALA A 174 11.31 -3.25 -16.05
N PHE A 175 10.87 -2.03 -16.40
CA PHE A 175 10.01 -1.17 -15.59
C PHE A 175 8.57 -1.64 -15.32
N PRO A 176 7.94 -2.55 -16.12
CA PRO A 176 6.60 -3.02 -15.81
C PRO A 176 6.48 -3.53 -14.37
N GLY A 177 7.51 -4.20 -13.84
CA GLY A 177 7.54 -4.72 -12.47
C GLY A 177 7.56 -3.64 -11.37
N VAL A 178 8.16 -2.48 -11.64
CA VAL A 178 8.22 -1.34 -10.69
C VAL A 178 6.92 -0.55 -10.73
N ALA A 179 6.28 -0.46 -11.90
CA ALA A 179 4.97 0.17 -12.06
C ALA A 179 3.86 -0.56 -11.28
N ILE A 180 4.00 -1.87 -11.03
CA ILE A 180 3.09 -2.69 -10.20
C ILE A 180 3.03 -2.19 -8.75
N SER A 181 4.11 -1.59 -8.25
CA SER A 181 4.23 -1.26 -6.83
C SER A 181 3.34 -0.09 -6.38
N VAL A 182 2.64 0.58 -7.29
CA VAL A 182 1.76 1.69 -6.91
C VAL A 182 0.30 1.37 -7.18
N ALA A 183 -0.41 1.08 -6.09
CA ALA A 183 -1.85 0.98 -6.05
C ALA A 183 -2.50 2.37 -6.25
N LEU A 184 -2.49 2.93 -7.47
CA LEU A 184 -3.25 4.15 -7.78
C LEU A 184 -4.63 3.83 -8.36
N VAL A 185 -4.72 2.86 -9.26
CA VAL A 185 -6.01 2.46 -9.84
C VAL A 185 -6.96 1.94 -8.77
N PRO A 186 -6.57 1.05 -7.85
CA PRO A 186 -7.53 0.51 -6.91
C PRO A 186 -8.10 1.57 -5.96
N PRO A 187 -7.32 2.51 -5.38
CA PRO A 187 -7.92 3.61 -4.63
C PRO A 187 -8.90 4.44 -5.47
N LEU A 188 -8.58 4.74 -6.73
CA LEU A 188 -9.53 5.42 -7.63
C LEU A 188 -10.81 4.58 -7.83
N SER A 189 -10.69 3.27 -7.93
CA SER A 189 -11.84 2.37 -8.04
C SER A 189 -12.65 2.28 -6.75
N VAL A 190 -12.00 2.24 -5.58
CA VAL A 190 -12.65 2.29 -4.26
C VAL A 190 -13.33 3.65 -4.02
N MET A 191 -12.74 4.76 -4.48
CA MET A 191 -13.41 6.06 -4.50
C MET A 191 -14.70 5.99 -5.34
N GLY A 192 -14.65 5.37 -6.52
CA GLY A 192 -15.83 5.16 -7.36
C GLY A 192 -16.89 4.28 -6.67
N ILE A 193 -16.46 3.20 -6.01
CA ILE A 193 -17.33 2.32 -5.22
C ILE A 193 -18.00 3.09 -4.06
N GLY A 194 -17.24 3.87 -3.29
CA GLY A 194 -17.76 4.72 -2.21
C GLY A 194 -18.77 5.75 -2.71
N LEU A 195 -18.52 6.38 -3.88
CA LEU A 195 -19.50 7.26 -4.52
C LEU A 195 -20.79 6.52 -4.91
N ALA A 196 -20.68 5.31 -5.46
CA ALA A 196 -21.84 4.52 -5.86
C ALA A 196 -22.68 4.06 -4.66
N GLN A 197 -22.03 3.78 -3.53
CA GLN A 197 -22.67 3.36 -2.28
C GLN A 197 -23.14 4.53 -1.41
N LEU A 198 -22.83 5.78 -1.78
CA LEU A 198 -23.02 6.98 -0.95
C LEU A 198 -22.35 6.86 0.42
N ASP A 199 -21.22 6.15 0.49
CA ASP A 199 -20.43 5.95 1.70
C ASP A 199 -19.30 7.00 1.78
N PRO A 200 -19.42 8.02 2.65
CA PRO A 200 -18.43 9.08 2.75
C PRO A 200 -17.11 8.60 3.38
N GLU A 201 -17.14 7.57 4.22
CA GLU A 201 -15.96 7.04 4.89
C GLU A 201 -15.09 6.30 3.88
N VAL A 202 -15.69 5.42 3.08
CA VAL A 202 -14.99 4.70 1.99
C VAL A 202 -14.42 5.68 0.96
N PHE A 203 -15.22 6.67 0.55
CA PHE A 203 -14.79 7.68 -0.41
C PHE A 203 -13.61 8.52 0.12
N SER A 204 -13.72 9.04 1.34
CA SER A 204 -12.70 9.94 1.92
C SER A 204 -11.41 9.20 2.27
N GLY A 205 -11.49 8.00 2.83
CA GLY A 205 -10.35 7.14 3.15
C GLY A 205 -9.54 6.79 1.89
N SER A 206 -10.22 6.36 0.83
CA SER A 206 -9.56 6.05 -0.44
C SER A 206 -9.02 7.28 -1.17
N THR A 207 -9.70 8.42 -1.04
CA THR A 207 -9.19 9.71 -1.54
C THR A 207 -7.89 10.08 -0.84
N LEU A 208 -7.81 9.90 0.49
CA LEU A 208 -6.60 10.14 1.27
C LEU A 208 -5.48 9.20 0.83
N LEU A 209 -5.75 7.90 0.63
CA LEU A 209 -4.78 6.93 0.13
C LEU A 209 -4.25 7.33 -1.26
N PHE A 210 -5.14 7.69 -2.19
CA PHE A 210 -4.76 8.17 -3.52
C PHE A 210 -3.89 9.43 -3.45
N ALA A 211 -4.28 10.42 -2.64
CA ALA A 211 -3.54 11.67 -2.48
C ALA A 211 -2.15 11.44 -1.84
N THR A 212 -2.08 10.55 -0.86
CA THR A 212 -0.84 10.12 -0.21
C THR A 212 0.11 9.51 -1.23
N ASN A 213 -0.38 8.54 -1.99
CA ASN A 213 0.40 7.84 -3.00
C ASN A 213 0.89 8.81 -4.08
N LEU A 214 0.00 9.63 -4.62
CA LEU A 214 0.33 10.61 -5.64
C LEU A 214 1.41 11.60 -5.15
N THR A 215 1.25 12.15 -3.95
CA THR A 215 2.20 13.12 -3.38
C THR A 215 3.55 12.48 -3.13
N GLY A 216 3.59 11.28 -2.53
CA GLY A 216 4.83 10.55 -2.28
C GLY A 216 5.61 10.24 -3.55
N ILE A 217 4.91 9.82 -4.62
CA ILE A 217 5.52 9.55 -5.92
C ILE A 217 6.10 10.82 -6.54
N ILE A 218 5.34 11.91 -6.56
CA ILE A 218 5.78 13.19 -7.13
C ILE A 218 6.99 13.72 -6.37
N PHE A 219 6.91 13.75 -5.04
CA PHE A 219 7.99 14.24 -4.17
C PHE A 219 9.29 13.47 -4.41
N SER A 220 9.23 12.14 -4.32
CA SER A 220 10.39 11.28 -4.53
C SER A 220 10.93 11.36 -5.96
N GLY A 221 10.05 11.44 -6.96
CA GLY A 221 10.43 11.63 -8.35
C GLY A 221 11.19 12.94 -8.59
N ILE A 222 10.77 14.05 -7.96
CA ILE A 222 11.49 15.33 -8.01
C ILE A 222 12.91 15.17 -7.47
N LEU A 223 13.06 14.54 -6.29
CA LEU A 223 14.36 14.31 -5.67
C LEU A 223 15.29 13.49 -6.59
N VAL A 224 14.78 12.43 -7.20
CA VAL A 224 15.55 11.58 -8.11
C VAL A 224 15.96 12.32 -9.39
N PHE A 225 15.09 13.16 -9.97
CA PHE A 225 15.47 13.96 -11.14
C PHE A 225 16.50 15.03 -10.80
N LEU A 226 16.40 15.66 -9.62
CA LEU A 226 17.41 16.62 -9.14
C LEU A 226 18.74 15.94 -8.84
N TRP A 227 18.71 14.77 -8.19
CA TRP A 227 19.89 13.97 -7.92
C TRP A 227 20.63 13.56 -9.21
N GLN A 228 19.88 13.21 -10.25
CA GLN A 228 20.42 12.91 -11.58
C GLN A 228 20.77 14.15 -12.42
N ARG A 229 20.69 15.35 -11.84
CA ARG A 229 21.03 16.64 -12.48
C ARG A 229 20.16 16.97 -13.70
N TYR A 230 18.91 16.49 -13.72
CA TYR A 230 17.95 16.92 -14.75
C TYR A 230 17.42 18.34 -14.54
N GLY A 231 17.46 18.84 -13.30
CA GLY A 231 16.90 20.12 -12.92
C GLY A 231 17.88 21.01 -12.15
N ASN A 232 17.43 22.21 -11.79
CA ASN A 232 18.16 23.10 -10.89
C ASN A 232 17.34 23.31 -9.61
N LEU A 233 17.96 23.05 -8.46
CA LEU A 233 17.35 23.18 -7.14
C LEU A 233 16.73 24.57 -6.91
N ALA A 234 17.43 25.63 -7.33
CA ALA A 234 16.96 27.02 -7.18
C ALA A 234 15.66 27.30 -7.95
N ARG A 235 15.43 26.61 -9.07
CA ARG A 235 14.20 26.76 -9.87
C ARG A 235 13.10 25.81 -9.42
N ALA A 236 13.46 24.66 -8.85
CA ALA A 236 12.52 23.65 -8.35
C ALA A 236 12.01 23.95 -6.92
N GLN A 237 12.62 24.89 -6.19
CA GLN A 237 12.33 25.19 -4.78
C GLN A 237 10.83 25.34 -4.45
N GLY A 238 10.06 26.02 -5.29
CA GLY A 238 8.63 26.23 -5.05
C GLY A 238 7.82 24.93 -5.15
N GLY A 239 8.18 24.05 -6.09
CA GLY A 239 7.51 22.75 -6.23
C GLY A 239 7.95 21.75 -5.16
N ILE A 240 9.21 21.81 -4.72
CA ILE A 240 9.69 21.02 -3.56
C ILE A 240 8.98 21.47 -2.29
N LEU A 241 8.88 22.78 -2.06
CA LEU A 241 8.19 23.33 -0.90
C LEU A 241 6.71 22.93 -0.90
N LEU A 242 6.04 23.08 -2.05
CA LEU A 242 4.64 22.69 -2.19
C LEU A 242 4.44 21.19 -1.92
N SER A 243 5.22 20.32 -2.58
CA SER A 243 5.12 18.86 -2.37
C SER A 243 5.46 18.45 -0.94
N THR A 244 6.43 19.11 -0.29
CA THR A 244 6.75 18.89 1.13
C THR A 244 5.60 19.31 2.03
N LEU A 245 5.00 20.49 1.79
CA LEU A 245 3.84 20.96 2.54
C LEU A 245 2.65 20.02 2.38
N THR A 246 2.35 19.58 1.16
CA THR A 246 1.28 18.61 0.91
C THR A 246 1.56 17.28 1.60
N MET A 247 2.82 16.81 1.60
CA MET A 247 3.21 15.57 2.28
C MET A 247 3.07 15.69 3.81
N VAL A 248 3.44 16.83 4.41
CA VAL A 248 3.24 17.09 5.84
C VAL A 248 1.75 17.19 6.17
N LEU A 249 0.96 17.91 5.36
CA LEU A 249 -0.48 18.05 5.54
C LEU A 249 -1.20 16.70 5.53
N ILE A 250 -0.83 15.81 4.61
CA ILE A 250 -1.37 14.44 4.50
C ILE A 250 -0.77 13.53 5.58
N GLY A 251 0.47 13.75 6.00
CA GLY A 251 1.13 12.97 7.04
C GLY A 251 0.46 13.08 8.42
N ILE A 252 -0.19 14.22 8.71
CA ILE A 252 -0.91 14.42 9.98
C ILE A 252 -2.07 13.43 10.16
N PRO A 253 -3.08 13.36 9.26
CA PRO A 253 -4.18 12.40 9.40
C PRO A 253 -3.70 10.94 9.32
N LEU A 254 -2.66 10.65 8.53
CA LEU A 254 -2.05 9.31 8.50
C LEU A 254 -1.39 8.93 9.82
N GLY A 255 -0.75 9.89 10.51
CA GLY A 255 -0.18 9.67 11.84
C GLY A 255 -1.26 9.37 12.87
N PHE A 256 -2.38 10.08 12.83
CA PHE A 256 -3.55 9.78 13.67
C PHE A 256 -4.16 8.41 13.33
N SER A 257 -4.34 8.09 12.04
CA SER A 257 -4.84 6.78 11.60
C SER A 257 -3.92 5.65 12.05
N LEU A 258 -2.60 5.78 11.86
CA LEU A 258 -1.62 4.79 12.33
C LEU A 258 -1.66 4.64 13.85
N ASN A 259 -1.78 5.74 14.61
CA ASN A 259 -1.89 5.67 16.06
C ASN A 259 -3.18 4.97 16.49
N ASN A 260 -4.31 5.27 15.85
CA ASN A 260 -5.58 4.59 16.13
C ASN A 260 -5.50 3.09 15.79
N LEU A 261 -4.88 2.73 14.66
CA LEU A 261 -4.65 1.34 14.26
C LEU A 261 -3.72 0.62 15.25
N LEU A 262 -2.64 1.26 15.69
CA LEU A 262 -1.72 0.69 16.69
C LEU A 262 -2.40 0.55 18.06
N VAL A 263 -3.20 1.52 18.47
CA VAL A 263 -3.98 1.46 19.71
C VAL A 263 -5.00 0.33 19.62
N GLN A 264 -5.73 0.19 18.51
CA GLN A 264 -6.68 -0.90 18.29
C GLN A 264 -5.98 -2.27 18.23
N ALA A 265 -4.88 -2.41 17.50
CA ALA A 265 -4.11 -3.66 17.39
C ALA A 265 -3.54 -4.09 18.74
N ASN A 266 -2.94 -3.16 19.50
CA ASN A 266 -2.42 -3.44 20.84
C ASN A 266 -3.56 -3.74 21.84
N SER A 267 -4.70 -3.05 21.72
CA SER A 267 -5.88 -3.33 22.56
C SER A 267 -6.46 -4.70 22.26
N ARG A 268 -6.58 -5.08 20.98
CA ARG A 268 -7.01 -6.42 20.57
C ARG A 268 -6.08 -7.51 21.08
N GLU A 269 -4.75 -7.34 20.98
CA GLU A 269 -3.80 -8.31 21.54
C GLU A 269 -3.90 -8.41 23.06
N ARG A 270 -4.11 -7.29 23.74
CA ARG A 270 -4.27 -7.25 25.20
C ARG A 270 -5.55 -7.96 25.63
N VAL A 271 -6.65 -7.71 24.91
CA VAL A 271 -7.93 -8.40 25.10
C VAL A 271 -7.79 -9.89 24.80
N ASP A 272 -7.16 -10.29 23.69
CA ASP A 272 -6.99 -11.71 23.34
C ASP A 272 -6.14 -12.46 24.39
N ARG A 273 -5.11 -11.82 24.96
CA ARG A 273 -4.34 -12.39 26.09
C ARG A 273 -5.14 -12.48 27.38
N LEU A 274 -5.92 -11.46 27.73
CA LEU A 274 -6.80 -11.48 28.91
C LEU A 274 -7.85 -12.59 28.76
N ILE A 275 -8.43 -12.73 27.58
CA ILE A 275 -9.48 -13.70 27.27
C ILE A 275 -8.92 -15.13 27.21
N ARG A 276 -7.71 -15.35 26.70
CA ARG A 276 -7.11 -16.70 26.66
C ARG A 276 -6.58 -17.18 28.01
N ASN A 277 -6.15 -16.27 28.89
CA ASN A 277 -5.41 -16.65 30.11
C ASN A 277 -6.18 -16.43 31.42
N GLU A 278 -7.15 -15.50 31.46
CA GLU A 278 -7.79 -15.09 32.71
C GLU A 278 -9.30 -15.30 32.74
N LEU A 279 -9.91 -15.73 31.63
CA LEU A 279 -11.34 -15.95 31.57
C LEU A 279 -11.68 -17.24 32.33
N PRO A 280 -12.56 -17.23 33.34
CA PRO A 280 -12.87 -18.43 34.15
C PRO A 280 -13.36 -19.65 33.35
N LEU A 281 -13.82 -19.40 32.11
CA LEU A 281 -14.30 -20.39 31.16
C LEU A 281 -13.19 -21.08 30.35
N SER A 282 -11.97 -20.53 30.27
CA SER A 282 -10.89 -21.06 29.43
C SER A 282 -10.36 -22.43 29.89
N ASP A 283 -10.59 -22.80 31.16
CA ASP A 283 -10.24 -24.12 31.69
C ASP A 283 -11.24 -25.22 31.26
N ARG A 284 -12.45 -24.83 30.84
CA ARG A 284 -13.56 -25.75 30.53
C ARG A 284 -13.98 -25.74 29.06
N ALA A 285 -13.61 -24.69 28.33
CA ALA A 285 -13.99 -24.48 26.95
C ALA A 285 -12.81 -23.91 26.16
N LEU A 286 -12.56 -24.47 24.97
CA LEU A 286 -11.47 -24.02 24.11
C LEU A 286 -11.93 -22.81 23.29
N LEU A 287 -11.32 -21.65 23.54
CA LEU A 287 -11.55 -20.45 22.77
C LEU A 287 -10.93 -20.59 21.37
N GLN A 288 -11.75 -20.61 20.33
CA GLN A 288 -11.27 -20.63 18.94
C GLN A 288 -10.98 -19.22 18.43
N ASN A 289 -11.98 -18.34 18.44
CA ASN A 289 -11.90 -17.01 17.85
C ASN A 289 -12.40 -15.93 18.80
N VAL A 290 -11.77 -14.76 18.68
CA VAL A 290 -12.17 -13.52 19.35
C VAL A 290 -12.36 -12.47 18.26
N ASP A 291 -13.59 -12.02 18.08
CA ASP A 291 -13.91 -10.91 17.18
C ASP A 291 -14.28 -9.68 18.01
N LEU A 292 -13.65 -8.56 17.70
CA LEU A 292 -13.76 -7.30 18.44
C LEU A 292 -14.19 -6.23 17.47
N HIS A 293 -15.45 -5.84 17.54
CA HIS A 293 -16.03 -4.79 16.71
C HIS A 293 -16.43 -3.60 17.57
N GLN A 294 -15.98 -2.41 17.22
CA GLN A 294 -16.37 -1.18 17.93
C GLN A 294 -17.50 -0.51 17.13
N ASP A 295 -18.69 -0.42 17.72
CA ASP A 295 -19.89 0.12 17.07
C ASP A 295 -20.48 1.24 17.93
N ARG A 296 -20.46 2.48 17.41
CA ARG A 296 -21.02 3.69 18.07
C ARG A 296 -20.58 3.90 19.54
N GLY A 297 -19.35 3.54 19.87
CA GLY A 297 -18.79 3.70 21.22
C GLY A 297 -19.04 2.54 22.18
N LEU A 298 -19.73 1.47 21.74
CA LEU A 298 -19.86 0.21 22.46
C LEU A 298 -18.90 -0.83 21.85
N LEU A 299 -18.13 -1.50 22.69
CA LEU A 299 -17.25 -2.58 22.25
C LEU A 299 -18.05 -3.88 22.18
N LYS A 300 -18.35 -4.36 20.97
CA LYS A 300 -18.93 -5.69 20.76
C LYS A 300 -17.82 -6.73 20.78
N VAL A 301 -17.90 -7.64 21.74
CA VAL A 301 -16.96 -8.74 21.92
C VAL A 301 -17.69 -10.03 21.56
N THR A 302 -17.27 -10.69 20.48
CA THR A 302 -17.81 -12.01 20.11
C THR A 302 -16.76 -13.08 20.39
N LEU A 303 -17.12 -14.05 21.23
CA LEU A 303 -16.24 -15.15 21.61
C LEU A 303 -16.82 -16.48 21.11
N ASP A 304 -16.04 -17.18 20.30
CA ASP A 304 -16.37 -18.52 19.82
C ASP A 304 -15.66 -19.56 20.68
N PHE A 305 -16.44 -20.29 21.48
CA PHE A 305 -15.94 -21.39 22.31
C PHE A 305 -16.33 -22.73 21.74
N GLN A 306 -15.42 -23.69 21.87
CA GLN A 306 -15.65 -25.10 21.56
C GLN A 306 -15.77 -25.87 22.88
N ALA A 307 -16.93 -26.46 23.15
CA ALA A 307 -17.19 -27.15 24.40
C ALA A 307 -18.26 -28.24 24.27
N PRO A 308 -18.27 -29.25 25.16
CA PRO A 308 -19.36 -30.22 25.26
C PRO A 308 -20.72 -29.55 25.61
N PRO A 309 -21.86 -30.21 25.35
CA PRO A 309 -23.18 -29.70 25.73
C PRO A 309 -23.27 -29.36 27.23
N HIS A 310 -23.95 -28.26 27.55
CA HIS A 310 -24.19 -27.77 28.93
C HIS A 310 -22.94 -27.32 29.72
N THR A 311 -21.79 -27.14 29.06
CA THR A 311 -20.56 -26.68 29.74
C THR A 311 -20.59 -25.18 30.08
N ILE A 312 -21.30 -24.38 29.28
CA ILE A 312 -21.40 -22.92 29.42
C ILE A 312 -22.85 -22.56 29.77
N THR A 313 -23.05 -21.88 30.91
CA THR A 313 -24.36 -21.42 31.37
C THR A 313 -24.51 -19.90 31.22
N ALA A 314 -25.75 -19.41 31.26
CA ALA A 314 -26.04 -17.97 31.20
C ALA A 314 -25.37 -17.17 32.34
N VAL A 315 -25.10 -17.81 33.48
CA VAL A 315 -24.36 -17.20 34.60
C VAL A 315 -22.91 -16.97 34.22
N ASP A 316 -22.28 -17.94 33.55
CA ASP A 316 -20.89 -17.81 33.11
C ASP A 316 -20.73 -16.69 32.06
N VAL A 317 -21.74 -16.52 31.19
CA VAL A 317 -21.81 -15.42 30.21
C VAL A 317 -21.83 -14.06 30.92
N GLN A 318 -22.69 -13.88 31.93
CA GLN A 318 -22.76 -12.62 32.69
C GLN A 318 -21.48 -12.36 33.50
N GLN A 319 -20.90 -13.39 34.12
CA GLN A 319 -19.64 -13.24 34.86
C GLN A 319 -18.49 -12.84 33.94
N SER A 320 -18.43 -13.43 32.75
CA SER A 320 -17.46 -13.07 31.73
C SER A 320 -17.63 -11.63 31.24
N GLN A 321 -18.88 -11.18 31.09
CA GLN A 321 -19.17 -9.79 30.73
C GLN A 321 -18.67 -8.82 31.82
N ILE A 322 -19.03 -9.06 33.08
CA ILE A 322 -18.62 -8.21 34.21
C ILE A 322 -17.09 -8.17 34.34
N PHE A 323 -16.42 -9.33 34.25
CA PHE A 323 -14.96 -9.40 34.29
C PHE A 323 -14.29 -8.58 33.18
N LEU A 324 -14.81 -8.67 31.96
CA LEU A 324 -14.29 -7.92 30.82
C LEU A 324 -14.60 -6.43 30.93
N GLU A 325 -15.77 -6.03 31.45
CA GLU A 325 -16.09 -4.62 31.71
C GLU A 325 -15.16 -4.00 32.77
N GLU A 326 -14.84 -4.75 33.83
CA GLU A 326 -13.89 -4.32 34.86
C GLU A 326 -12.46 -4.18 34.32
N GLN A 327 -11.98 -5.16 33.54
CA GLN A 327 -10.62 -5.14 33.00
C GLN A 327 -10.44 -4.14 31.84
N LEU A 328 -11.50 -3.85 31.09
CA LEU A 328 -11.44 -2.96 29.92
C LEU A 328 -11.86 -1.52 30.23
N GLU A 329 -12.32 -1.23 31.45
CA GLU A 329 -12.79 0.08 31.92
C GLU A 329 -13.84 0.73 30.99
N GLN A 330 -14.60 -0.08 30.24
CA GLN A 330 -15.61 0.39 29.28
C GLN A 330 -16.78 -0.60 29.20
N PRO A 331 -18.01 -0.13 28.92
CA PRO A 331 -19.16 -1.00 28.72
C PRO A 331 -19.00 -1.83 27.44
N ILE A 332 -19.31 -3.13 27.53
CA ILE A 332 -19.17 -4.06 26.40
C ILE A 332 -20.51 -4.75 26.11
N ASP A 333 -20.70 -5.14 24.86
CA ASP A 333 -21.78 -6.02 24.43
C ASP A 333 -21.17 -7.39 24.11
N LEU A 334 -21.32 -8.35 25.03
CA LEU A 334 -20.69 -9.67 24.95
C LEU A 334 -21.63 -10.67 24.26
N THR A 335 -21.19 -11.23 23.13
CA THR A 335 -21.84 -12.35 22.46
C THR A 335 -20.98 -13.60 22.60
N LEU A 336 -21.53 -14.65 23.23
CA LEU A 336 -20.88 -15.94 23.38
C LEU A 336 -21.52 -16.97 22.42
N ARG A 337 -20.72 -17.53 21.51
CA ARG A 337 -21.13 -18.62 20.63
C ARG A 337 -20.45 -19.91 21.05
N VAL A 338 -21.24 -20.98 21.14
CA VAL A 338 -20.74 -22.30 21.56
C VAL A 338 -20.87 -23.27 20.41
N ILE A 339 -19.73 -23.80 19.95
CA ILE A 339 -19.62 -24.86 18.97
C ILE A 339 -19.55 -26.18 19.74
N LEU A 340 -20.59 -27.00 19.60
CA LEU A 340 -20.69 -28.29 20.29
C LEU A 340 -19.70 -29.29 19.68
N ILE A 341 -18.98 -30.00 20.55
CA ILE A 341 -18.12 -31.12 20.17
C ILE A 341 -18.57 -32.42 20.84
N GLU A 342 -18.61 -33.48 20.05
CA GLU A 342 -18.73 -34.86 20.50
C GLU A 342 -17.45 -35.60 20.15
N GLU A 343 -16.78 -36.17 21.15
CA GLU A 343 -15.54 -36.92 20.98
C GLU A 343 -15.81 -38.42 21.11
N PHE A 344 -15.44 -39.17 20.07
CA PHE A 344 -15.52 -40.64 20.07
C PHE A 344 -14.10 -41.19 20.16
N SER A 345 -13.77 -41.88 21.25
CA SER A 345 -12.49 -42.59 21.38
C SER A 345 -12.69 -44.09 21.17
N VAL A 346 -11.87 -44.67 20.29
CA VAL A 346 -11.78 -46.13 20.12
C VAL A 346 -10.42 -46.55 20.68
N PRO A 347 -10.37 -47.31 21.80
CA PRO A 347 -9.11 -47.75 22.35
C PRO A 347 -8.39 -48.69 21.36
N SER A 348 -7.09 -48.51 21.20
CA SER A 348 -6.27 -49.43 20.41
C SER A 348 -6.26 -50.81 21.08
N THR A 349 -6.84 -51.81 20.44
CA THR A 349 -6.71 -53.21 20.88
C THR A 349 -5.23 -53.61 20.82
N PRO A 350 -4.68 -54.18 21.92
CA PRO A 350 -3.28 -54.59 21.98
C PRO A 350 -2.92 -55.69 20.98
#